data_AF-A0A3D1M9P7-F1
#
_entry.id   AF-A0A3D1M9P7-F1
#
_cell.length_a   1.000
_cell.length_b   1.000
_cell.length_c   1.000
_cell.angle_alpha   90.00
_cell.angle_beta   90.00
_cell.angle_gamma   90.00
#
_symmetry.space_group_name_H-M   'P 1'
#
loop_
_entity.id
_entity.type
_entity.pdbx_description
1 polymer ?
#
loop_
_entity_poly.entity_id
_entity_poly.type
_entity_poly.pdbx_seq_one_letter_code
_entity_poly.pdbx_strand_id
1 'polypeptide(L)'
;LWFRFDNLHIGHLAQLNLHDLKTTVEKMASSMDERQFHIAEEVVKEILDRIGFMLDVGLGYLTLNRVTRSLSGGEAQRIRLATQIGSALSGVTYILDEPSIGLHQRDNERLIKSLQRLVEADNTVIVVEHDKDIMLACNHLIDIGPGAGVNGGEIVASGKPKQLKSKKTITSDYLYGRSQIAIPKERRAVDSDRMIHIKGARGNNLKNVDLSIPLGVFTCVTGVSGSGKSTLINQTLFPLTHNYVYRGKRKVMPYDSIEGLDRIDKVIDIDQSPIGRTPRSNPATYIKLFDEIRSLFAQLPESKIRGYKPGRFSFNVKGGRCETCKGAGLQTIEMNFLPDVY
;
A
#
# COMPACT_ATOMS: atom_id res chain seq x y z
N LEU A 1 0.20 -34.35 -13.15
CA LEU A 1 -1.14 -33.71 -13.06
C LEU A 1 -2.05 -34.40 -14.07
N TRP A 2 -2.82 -35.39 -13.62
CA TRP A 2 -3.55 -36.35 -14.46
C TRP A 2 -4.97 -35.91 -14.84
N PHE A 3 -5.57 -34.98 -14.08
CA PHE A 3 -6.92 -34.47 -14.34
C PHE A 3 -6.87 -33.16 -15.12
N ARG A 4 -7.66 -33.08 -16.19
CA ARG A 4 -7.74 -31.93 -17.11
C ARG A 4 -9.18 -31.68 -17.53
N PHE A 5 -9.52 -30.41 -17.71
CA PHE A 5 -10.71 -29.96 -18.45
C PHE A 5 -10.21 -29.19 -19.67
N ASP A 6 -10.68 -29.53 -20.87
CA ASP A 6 -10.23 -28.92 -22.12
C ASP A 6 -8.70 -28.81 -22.25
N ASN A 7 -8.00 -29.90 -21.90
CA ASN A 7 -6.53 -30.01 -21.86
C ASN A 7 -5.81 -29.11 -20.81
N LEU A 8 -6.55 -28.37 -19.98
CA LEU A 8 -6.01 -27.56 -18.90
C LEU A 8 -6.12 -28.29 -17.56
N HIS A 9 -5.03 -28.40 -16.81
CA HIS A 9 -5.06 -28.88 -15.43
C HIS A 9 -5.13 -27.71 -14.44
N ILE A 10 -5.45 -27.97 -13.18
CA ILE A 10 -5.58 -26.94 -12.12
C ILE A 10 -4.38 -25.99 -12.01
N GLY A 11 -3.15 -26.50 -12.16
CA GLY A 11 -1.95 -25.66 -12.15
C GLY A 11 -1.86 -24.66 -13.31
N HIS A 12 -2.42 -24.96 -14.49
CA HIS A 12 -2.46 -24.03 -15.61
C HIS A 12 -3.45 -22.90 -15.30
N LEU A 13 -4.64 -23.27 -14.81
CA LEU A 13 -5.66 -22.31 -14.39
C LEU A 13 -5.11 -21.35 -13.31
N ALA A 14 -4.37 -21.89 -12.33
CA ALA A 14 -3.79 -21.07 -11.26
C ALA A 14 -2.69 -20.09 -11.72
N GLN A 15 -2.11 -20.30 -12.91
CA GLN A 15 -1.09 -19.42 -13.49
C GLN A 15 -1.68 -18.34 -14.40
N LEU A 16 -2.92 -18.48 -14.85
CA LEU A 16 -3.61 -17.44 -15.60
C LEU A 16 -3.84 -16.22 -14.71
N ASN A 17 -3.77 -15.03 -15.32
CA ASN A 17 -4.28 -13.85 -14.62
C ASN A 17 -5.81 -13.93 -14.52
N LEU A 18 -6.42 -13.16 -13.63
CA LEU A 18 -7.85 -13.25 -13.37
C LEU A 18 -8.73 -12.86 -14.58
N HIS A 19 -8.27 -12.01 -15.49
CA HIS A 19 -8.99 -11.71 -16.75
C HIS A 19 -9.05 -12.94 -17.67
N ASP A 20 -7.90 -13.55 -17.89
CA ASP A 20 -7.77 -14.73 -18.73
C ASP A 20 -8.48 -15.91 -18.08
N LEU A 21 -8.35 -16.08 -16.76
CA LEU A 21 -9.01 -17.12 -16.00
C LEU A 21 -10.53 -17.01 -16.11
N LYS A 22 -11.10 -15.80 -15.98
CA LYS A 22 -12.55 -15.60 -16.17
C LYS A 22 -13.00 -16.10 -17.54
N THR A 23 -12.31 -15.64 -18.59
CA THR A 23 -12.61 -15.99 -19.98
C THR A 23 -12.46 -17.51 -20.21
N THR A 24 -11.45 -18.13 -19.61
CA THR A 24 -11.22 -19.57 -19.69
C THR A 24 -12.32 -20.35 -18.99
N VAL A 25 -12.75 -19.94 -17.79
CA VAL A 25 -13.83 -20.61 -17.06
C VAL A 25 -15.17 -20.46 -17.80
N GLU A 26 -15.47 -19.29 -18.38
CA GLU A 26 -16.67 -19.09 -19.22
C GLU A 26 -16.67 -20.01 -20.45
N LYS A 27 -15.52 -20.17 -21.11
CA LYS A 27 -15.37 -21.10 -22.25
C LYS A 27 -15.53 -22.56 -21.82
N MET A 28 -14.90 -22.94 -20.71
CA MET A 28 -15.04 -24.28 -20.13
C MET A 28 -16.48 -24.60 -19.76
N ALA A 29 -17.23 -23.63 -19.23
CA ALA A 29 -18.64 -23.82 -18.91
C ALA A 29 -19.50 -24.04 -20.16
N SER A 30 -19.16 -23.35 -21.26
CA SER A 30 -19.87 -23.46 -22.54
C SER A 30 -19.52 -24.73 -23.33
N SER A 31 -18.40 -25.40 -23.03
CA SER A 31 -17.97 -26.64 -23.68
C SER A 31 -18.46 -27.91 -22.96
N MET A 32 -19.02 -27.77 -21.74
CA MET A 32 -19.55 -28.89 -20.96
C MET A 32 -20.78 -29.52 -21.63
N ASP A 33 -20.87 -30.84 -21.55
CA ASP A 33 -22.12 -31.54 -21.88
C ASP A 33 -23.22 -31.25 -20.83
N GLU A 34 -24.47 -31.57 -21.14
CA GLU A 34 -25.62 -31.28 -20.29
C GLU A 34 -25.49 -31.86 -18.87
N ARG A 35 -24.92 -33.06 -18.75
CA ARG A 35 -24.71 -33.71 -17.46
C ARG A 35 -23.61 -33.04 -16.66
N GLN A 36 -22.49 -32.71 -17.30
CA GLN A 36 -21.37 -32.00 -16.69
C GLN A 36 -21.81 -30.63 -16.19
N PHE A 37 -22.54 -29.89 -17.02
CA PHE A 37 -23.03 -28.56 -16.69
C PHE A 37 -24.00 -28.61 -15.50
N HIS A 38 -24.97 -29.54 -15.48
CA HIS A 38 -25.89 -29.69 -14.35
C HIS A 38 -25.15 -29.99 -13.02
N ILE A 39 -24.02 -30.69 -13.05
CA ILE A 39 -23.23 -30.95 -11.83
C ILE A 39 -22.42 -29.71 -11.42
N ALA A 40 -21.90 -28.96 -12.40
CA ALA A 40 -20.93 -27.90 -12.18
C ALA A 40 -21.52 -26.49 -12.10
N GLU A 41 -22.80 -26.28 -12.45
CA GLU A 41 -23.43 -24.96 -12.61
C GLU A 41 -23.19 -24.02 -11.41
N GLU A 42 -23.57 -24.45 -10.20
CA GLU A 42 -23.38 -23.64 -8.98
C GLU A 42 -21.91 -23.37 -8.67
N VAL A 43 -21.02 -24.33 -8.95
CA VAL A 43 -19.58 -24.19 -8.72
C VAL A 43 -18.98 -23.20 -9.73
N VAL A 44 -19.37 -23.29 -11.00
CA VAL A 44 -18.93 -22.37 -12.06
C VAL A 44 -19.39 -20.95 -11.75
N LYS A 45 -20.65 -20.79 -11.35
CA LYS A 45 -21.22 -19.51 -10.94
C LYS A 45 -20.44 -18.91 -9.79
N GLU A 46 -20.19 -19.66 -8.72
CA GLU A 46 -19.42 -19.21 -7.57
C GLU A 46 -17.98 -18.81 -7.94
N ILE A 47 -17.33 -19.57 -8.83
CA ILE A 47 -15.98 -19.23 -9.33
C ILE A 47 -16.01 -17.91 -10.11
N LEU A 48 -16.96 -17.75 -11.04
CA LEU A 48 -17.08 -16.56 -11.88
C LEU A 48 -17.41 -15.32 -11.04
N ASP A 49 -18.27 -15.45 -10.03
CA ASP A 49 -18.63 -14.38 -9.11
C ASP A 49 -17.41 -13.93 -8.30
N ARG A 50 -16.67 -14.87 -7.70
CA ARG A 50 -15.43 -14.56 -6.95
C ARG A 50 -14.36 -13.91 -7.82
N ILE A 51 -14.16 -14.40 -9.04
CA ILE A 51 -13.26 -13.75 -10.00
C ILE A 51 -13.77 -12.34 -10.31
N GLY A 52 -15.08 -12.18 -10.54
CA GLY A 52 -15.74 -10.89 -10.76
C GLY A 52 -15.45 -9.87 -9.66
N PHE A 53 -15.62 -10.24 -8.39
CA PHE A 53 -15.34 -9.34 -7.27
C PHE A 53 -13.88 -8.88 -7.24
N MET A 54 -12.94 -9.77 -7.57
CA MET A 54 -11.51 -9.44 -7.66
C MET A 54 -11.21 -8.49 -8.84
N LEU A 55 -11.91 -8.65 -9.97
CA LEU A 55 -11.80 -7.75 -11.13
C LEU A 55 -12.39 -6.36 -10.83
N ASP A 56 -13.47 -6.31 -10.06
CA ASP A 56 -14.13 -5.08 -9.65
C ASP A 56 -13.22 -4.25 -8.74
N VAL A 57 -12.47 -4.86 -7.83
CA VAL A 57 -11.46 -4.15 -7.02
C VAL A 57 -10.12 -3.94 -7.74
N GLY A 58 -10.07 -4.13 -9.07
CA GLY A 58 -8.90 -3.80 -9.89
C GLY A 58 -7.72 -4.76 -9.76
N LEU A 59 -7.94 -6.01 -9.34
CA LEU A 59 -6.89 -7.02 -9.15
C LEU A 59 -6.75 -7.98 -10.33
N GLY A 60 -7.29 -7.64 -11.49
CA GLY A 60 -7.34 -8.53 -12.67
C GLY A 60 -5.99 -9.03 -13.20
N TYR A 61 -4.90 -8.34 -12.87
CA TYR A 61 -3.54 -8.71 -13.26
C TYR A 61 -2.91 -9.78 -12.34
N LEU A 62 -3.55 -10.11 -11.21
CA LEU A 62 -3.06 -11.15 -10.31
C LEU A 62 -3.34 -12.54 -10.86
N THR A 63 -2.56 -13.52 -10.41
CA THR A 63 -2.79 -14.95 -10.63
C THR A 63 -3.15 -15.61 -9.30
N LEU A 64 -3.86 -16.74 -9.34
CA LEU A 64 -4.22 -17.47 -8.11
C LEU A 64 -3.01 -18.04 -7.38
N ASN A 65 -1.93 -18.35 -8.11
CA ASN A 65 -0.70 -18.88 -7.54
C ASN A 65 0.24 -17.80 -6.96
N ARG A 66 -0.19 -16.53 -6.90
CA ARG A 66 0.65 -15.46 -6.35
C ARG A 66 0.76 -15.60 -4.84
N VAL A 67 2.00 -15.62 -4.34
CA VAL A 67 2.30 -15.76 -2.91
C VAL A 67 1.81 -14.53 -2.14
N THR A 68 1.05 -14.73 -1.06
CA THR A 68 0.44 -13.65 -0.26
C THR A 68 1.46 -12.66 0.29
N ARG A 69 2.65 -13.14 0.68
CA ARG A 69 3.76 -12.28 1.17
C ARG A 69 4.32 -11.32 0.11
N SER A 70 4.02 -11.55 -1.17
CA SER A 70 4.46 -10.69 -2.28
C SER A 70 3.46 -9.61 -2.64
N LEU A 71 2.32 -9.54 -1.95
CA LEU A 71 1.29 -8.54 -2.19
C LEU A 71 1.67 -7.21 -1.52
N SER A 72 1.34 -6.10 -2.17
CA SER A 72 1.38 -4.80 -1.52
C SER A 72 0.28 -4.69 -0.46
N GLY A 73 0.40 -3.72 0.46
CA GLY A 73 -0.64 -3.45 1.46
C GLY A 73 -2.01 -3.21 0.80
N GLY A 74 -2.06 -2.35 -0.22
CA GLY A 74 -3.29 -2.09 -0.98
C GLY A 74 -3.82 -3.30 -1.75
N GLU A 75 -2.95 -4.16 -2.31
CA GLU A 75 -3.39 -5.43 -2.91
C GLU A 75 -4.06 -6.33 -1.86
N ALA A 76 -3.41 -6.55 -0.71
CA ALA A 76 -3.94 -7.39 0.36
C ALA A 76 -5.28 -6.86 0.92
N GLN A 77 -5.38 -5.55 1.08
CA GLN A 77 -6.61 -4.89 1.53
C GLN A 77 -7.76 -5.09 0.53
N ARG A 78 -7.50 -4.91 -0.77
CA ARG A 78 -8.53 -5.10 -1.81
C ARG A 78 -8.96 -6.57 -1.96
N ILE A 79 -8.06 -7.53 -1.75
CA ILE A 79 -8.44 -8.96 -1.68
C ILE A 79 -9.43 -9.20 -0.53
N ARG A 80 -9.16 -8.61 0.65
CA ARG A 80 -10.09 -8.72 1.79
C ARG A 80 -11.45 -8.11 1.44
N LEU A 81 -11.47 -6.92 0.82
CA LEU A 81 -12.71 -6.28 0.37
C LEU A 81 -13.50 -7.17 -0.61
N ALA A 82 -12.86 -7.71 -1.65
CA ALA A 82 -13.51 -8.62 -2.60
C ALA A 82 -14.06 -9.88 -1.90
N THR A 83 -13.35 -10.40 -0.90
CA THR A 83 -13.79 -11.55 -0.10
C THR A 83 -15.03 -11.22 0.73
N GLN A 84 -15.11 -10.02 1.31
CA GLN A 84 -16.28 -9.59 2.07
C GLN A 84 -17.50 -9.39 1.16
N ILE A 85 -17.32 -8.78 -0.02
CA ILE A 85 -18.41 -8.64 -1.01
C ILE A 85 -18.97 -10.02 -1.39
N GLY A 86 -18.10 -11.00 -1.65
CA GLY A 86 -18.52 -12.36 -1.99
C GLY A 86 -19.11 -13.17 -0.85
N SER A 87 -18.98 -12.73 0.40
CA SER A 87 -19.61 -13.41 1.54
C SER A 87 -21.11 -13.11 1.67
N ALA A 88 -21.62 -12.11 0.93
CA ALA A 88 -23.02 -11.70 0.92
C ALA A 88 -23.63 -11.49 2.32
N LEU A 89 -22.81 -11.04 3.27
CA LEU A 89 -23.28 -10.71 4.62
C LEU A 89 -24.12 -9.42 4.59
N SER A 90 -25.16 -9.39 5.43
CA SER A 90 -26.01 -8.22 5.69
C SER A 90 -25.98 -7.83 7.16
N GLY A 91 -26.29 -6.58 7.49
CA GLY A 91 -26.27 -6.06 8.85
C GLY A 91 -24.87 -5.90 9.46
N VAL A 92 -23.82 -5.94 8.65
CA VAL A 92 -22.42 -5.80 9.09
C VAL A 92 -21.99 -4.33 9.02
N THR A 93 -21.15 -3.90 9.97
CA THR A 93 -20.45 -2.61 9.88
C THR A 93 -19.01 -2.81 9.43
N TYR A 94 -18.71 -2.35 8.22
CA TYR A 94 -17.37 -2.36 7.66
C TYR A 94 -16.66 -1.04 7.95
N ILE A 95 -15.44 -1.12 8.46
CA ILE A 95 -14.55 0.04 8.66
C ILE A 95 -13.32 -0.18 7.78
N LEU A 96 -13.10 0.73 6.83
CA LEU A 96 -12.01 0.68 5.87
C LEU A 96 -11.09 1.89 6.04
N ASP A 97 -9.79 1.62 6.04
CA ASP A 97 -8.75 2.62 6.18
C ASP A 97 -8.01 2.82 4.86
N GLU A 98 -8.27 3.92 4.15
CA GLU A 98 -7.69 4.31 2.86
C GLU A 98 -7.67 3.18 1.78
N PRO A 99 -8.82 2.61 1.39
CA PRO A 99 -8.89 1.51 0.41
C PRO A 99 -8.38 1.88 -0.99
N SER A 100 -8.25 3.18 -1.31
CA SER A 100 -7.66 3.65 -2.56
C SER A 100 -6.13 3.56 -2.61
N ILE A 101 -5.44 3.23 -1.51
CA ILE A 101 -3.98 3.12 -1.48
C ILE A 101 -3.45 2.19 -2.58
N GLY A 102 -2.53 2.72 -3.39
CA GLY A 102 -1.89 1.97 -4.48
C GLY A 102 -2.87 1.56 -5.59
N LEU A 103 -4.02 2.22 -5.69
CA LEU A 103 -4.95 2.14 -6.81
C LEU A 103 -4.71 3.34 -7.75
N HIS A 104 -4.90 3.12 -9.04
CA HIS A 104 -4.82 4.19 -10.04
C HIS A 104 -6.19 4.88 -10.19
N GLN A 105 -6.23 6.18 -10.47
CA GLN A 105 -7.50 6.94 -10.55
C GLN A 105 -8.55 6.30 -11.46
N ARG A 106 -8.11 5.75 -12.59
CA ARG A 106 -8.95 5.00 -13.54
C ARG A 106 -9.78 3.90 -12.86
N ASP A 107 -9.20 3.19 -11.89
CA ASP A 107 -9.83 2.04 -11.24
C ASP A 107 -10.63 2.46 -9.98
N ASN A 108 -10.56 3.73 -9.59
CA ASN A 108 -11.24 4.27 -8.41
C ASN A 108 -12.77 4.22 -8.54
N GLU A 109 -13.31 4.43 -9.74
CA GLU A 109 -14.74 4.30 -10.00
C GLU A 109 -15.26 2.88 -9.67
N ARG A 110 -14.44 1.85 -9.92
CA ARG A 110 -14.83 0.48 -9.61
C ARG A 110 -14.82 0.22 -8.10
N LEU A 111 -13.82 0.76 -7.39
CA LEU A 111 -13.78 0.71 -5.93
C LEU A 111 -15.02 1.38 -5.31
N ILE A 112 -15.39 2.56 -5.80
CA ILE A 112 -16.62 3.26 -5.35
C ILE A 112 -17.85 2.38 -5.55
N LYS A 113 -18.01 1.75 -6.73
CA LYS A 113 -19.11 0.82 -7.00
C LYS A 113 -19.09 -0.39 -6.06
N SER A 114 -17.92 -0.95 -5.78
CA SER A 114 -17.76 -2.05 -4.82
C SER A 114 -18.19 -1.66 -3.40
N LEU A 115 -17.84 -0.45 -2.95
CA LEU A 115 -18.28 0.08 -1.64
C LEU A 115 -19.80 0.30 -1.61
N GLN A 116 -20.37 0.83 -2.69
CA GLN A 116 -21.82 1.01 -2.82
C GLN A 116 -22.58 -0.32 -2.77
N ARG A 117 -22.07 -1.38 -3.39
CA ARG A 117 -22.69 -2.72 -3.31
C ARG A 117 -22.74 -3.28 -1.89
N LEU A 118 -21.72 -3.01 -1.07
CA LEU A 118 -21.77 -3.39 0.35
C LEU A 118 -22.93 -2.68 1.05
N VAL A 119 -23.12 -1.38 0.79
CA VAL A 119 -24.24 -0.60 1.34
C VAL A 119 -25.59 -1.12 0.83
N GLU A 120 -25.70 -1.44 -0.46
CA GLU A 120 -26.91 -2.01 -1.08
C GLU A 120 -27.30 -3.37 -0.47
N ALA A 121 -26.32 -4.13 0.04
CA ALA A 121 -26.53 -5.38 0.77
C ALA A 121 -26.91 -5.17 2.25
N ASP A 122 -27.47 -4.01 2.61
CA ASP A 122 -27.89 -3.63 3.96
C ASP A 122 -26.75 -3.65 4.99
N ASN A 123 -25.58 -3.17 4.58
CA ASN A 123 -24.43 -2.99 5.47
C ASN A 123 -24.13 -1.50 5.71
N THR A 124 -23.47 -1.22 6.84
CA THR A 124 -22.88 0.10 7.11
C THR A 124 -21.42 0.09 6.66
N VAL A 125 -21.02 1.10 5.89
CA VAL A 125 -19.63 1.22 5.38
C VAL A 125 -19.06 2.56 5.82
N ILE A 126 -18.05 2.52 6.69
CA ILE A 126 -17.31 3.68 7.17
C ILE A 126 -15.92 3.64 6.52
N VAL A 127 -15.56 4.71 5.80
CA VAL A 127 -14.30 4.79 5.08
C VAL A 127 -13.51 6.01 5.53
N VAL A 128 -12.27 5.80 5.97
CA VAL A 128 -11.27 6.86 6.12
C VAL A 128 -10.60 7.04 4.77
N GLU A 129 -10.68 8.24 4.19
CA GLU A 129 -10.15 8.51 2.85
C GLU A 129 -9.69 9.96 2.67
N HIS A 130 -8.86 10.14 1.67
CA HIS A 130 -8.37 11.43 1.21
C HIS A 130 -8.64 11.66 -0.28
N ASP A 131 -9.12 10.64 -1.01
CA ASP A 131 -9.47 10.76 -2.42
C ASP A 131 -10.77 11.56 -2.64
N LYS A 132 -10.68 12.51 -3.57
CA LYS A 132 -11.76 13.43 -3.92
C LYS A 132 -13.00 12.71 -4.45
N ASP A 133 -12.84 11.72 -5.32
CA ASP A 133 -13.96 11.08 -6.00
C ASP A 133 -14.75 10.21 -5.03
N ILE A 134 -14.08 9.50 -4.12
CA ILE A 134 -14.73 8.74 -3.05
C ILE A 134 -15.52 9.67 -2.12
N MET A 135 -14.90 10.77 -1.69
CA MET A 135 -15.56 11.77 -0.83
C MET A 135 -16.82 12.37 -1.48
N LEU A 136 -16.79 12.62 -2.79
CA LEU A 136 -17.95 13.15 -3.52
C LEU A 136 -19.04 12.09 -3.76
N ALA A 137 -18.68 10.82 -3.85
CA ALA A 137 -19.60 9.71 -4.08
C ALA A 137 -20.31 9.20 -2.82
N CYS A 138 -19.78 9.49 -1.63
CA CYS A 138 -20.35 9.03 -0.37
C CYS A 138 -21.74 9.64 -0.08
N ASN A 139 -22.54 8.94 0.73
CA ASN A 139 -23.85 9.44 1.14
C ASN A 139 -23.74 10.49 2.27
N HIS A 140 -22.72 10.35 3.12
CA HIS A 140 -22.48 11.21 4.29
C HIS A 140 -20.97 11.37 4.51
N LEU A 141 -20.52 12.60 4.69
CA LEU A 141 -19.12 12.98 4.84
C LEU A 141 -18.92 13.64 6.21
N ILE A 142 -17.92 13.16 6.95
CA ILE A 142 -17.52 13.69 8.26
C ILE A 142 -16.08 14.18 8.13
N ASP A 143 -15.85 15.43 8.53
CA ASP A 143 -14.54 16.08 8.49
C ASP A 143 -14.04 16.29 9.93
N ILE A 144 -12.83 15.79 10.21
CA ILE A 144 -12.19 15.87 11.53
C ILE A 144 -11.01 16.86 11.44
N GLY A 145 -10.95 17.79 12.38
CA GLY A 145 -9.91 18.82 12.40
C GLY A 145 -9.97 19.64 13.69
N PRO A 146 -9.65 20.96 13.64
CA PRO A 146 -9.17 21.73 12.47
C PRO A 146 -7.71 21.46 12.09
N GLY A 147 -6.92 20.85 12.98
CA GLY A 147 -5.54 20.44 12.73
C GLY A 147 -5.28 18.99 13.15
N ALA A 148 -4.00 18.63 13.31
CA ALA A 148 -3.58 17.32 13.78
C ALA A 148 -3.06 17.36 15.23
N GLY A 149 -3.01 16.19 15.88
CA GLY A 149 -2.54 16.07 17.27
C GLY A 149 -3.44 16.84 18.24
N VAL A 150 -2.83 17.62 19.13
CA VAL A 150 -3.56 18.43 20.14
C VAL A 150 -4.48 19.50 19.54
N ASN A 151 -4.30 19.84 18.27
CA ASN A 151 -5.12 20.82 17.54
C ASN A 151 -6.23 20.15 16.70
N GLY A 152 -6.40 18.84 16.82
CA GLY A 152 -7.43 18.06 16.14
C GLY A 152 -8.44 17.47 17.12
N GLY A 153 -9.18 16.46 16.66
CA GLY A 153 -10.13 15.72 17.50
C GLY A 153 -11.54 16.29 17.57
N GLU A 154 -11.84 17.30 16.74
CA GLU A 154 -13.18 17.89 16.64
C GLU A 154 -13.84 17.54 15.30
N ILE A 155 -15.15 17.33 15.31
CA ILE A 155 -15.95 17.23 14.07
C ILE A 155 -16.21 18.65 13.57
N VAL A 156 -15.44 19.08 12.57
CA VAL A 156 -15.51 20.45 12.03
C VAL A 156 -16.60 20.59 10.96
N ALA A 157 -16.98 19.48 10.31
CA ALA A 157 -18.15 19.42 9.44
C ALA A 157 -18.73 18.00 9.37
N SER A 158 -20.04 17.89 9.18
CA SER A 158 -20.74 16.62 9.00
C SER A 158 -22.01 16.83 8.18
N GLY A 159 -22.27 15.97 7.20
CA GLY A 159 -23.44 16.06 6.32
C GLY A 159 -23.21 15.44 4.96
N LYS A 160 -24.16 15.62 4.03
CA LYS A 160 -23.97 15.21 2.64
C LYS A 160 -22.82 16.01 2.01
N PRO A 161 -22.00 15.44 1.10
CA PRO A 161 -20.88 16.16 0.48
C PRO A 161 -21.26 17.57 -0.01
N LYS A 162 -22.36 17.69 -0.77
CA LYS A 162 -22.86 18.98 -1.28
C LYS A 162 -23.11 20.04 -0.19
N GLN A 163 -23.49 19.65 1.02
CA GLN A 163 -23.75 20.57 2.14
C GLN A 163 -22.44 21.14 2.71
N LEU A 164 -21.35 20.35 2.65
CA LEU A 164 -20.04 20.77 3.13
C LEU A 164 -19.44 21.89 2.29
N LYS A 165 -19.92 22.13 1.07
CA LYS A 165 -19.49 23.25 0.21
C LYS A 165 -19.55 24.61 0.91
N SER A 166 -20.51 24.83 1.80
CA SER A 166 -20.66 26.08 2.55
C SER A 166 -19.73 26.19 3.78
N LYS A 167 -19.17 25.06 4.24
CA LYS A 167 -18.32 24.99 5.42
C LYS A 167 -16.91 25.49 5.09
N LYS A 168 -16.27 26.18 6.04
CA LYS A 168 -14.91 26.70 5.92
C LYS A 168 -13.94 25.77 6.67
N THR A 169 -13.67 24.62 6.07
CA THR A 169 -12.72 23.62 6.59
C THR A 169 -11.67 23.34 5.52
N ILE A 170 -10.48 22.87 5.94
CA ILE A 170 -9.38 22.53 5.01
C ILE A 170 -9.89 21.60 3.90
N THR A 171 -10.57 20.53 4.29
CA THR A 171 -11.14 19.54 3.38
C THR A 171 -12.13 20.17 2.40
N SER A 172 -13.07 20.99 2.87
CA SER A 172 -14.03 21.67 1.99
C SER A 172 -13.36 22.66 1.03
N ASP A 173 -12.33 23.37 1.50
CA ASP A 173 -11.60 24.33 0.69
C ASP A 173 -10.87 23.67 -0.48
N TYR A 174 -10.22 22.52 -0.26
CA TYR A 174 -9.61 21.73 -1.33
C TYR A 174 -10.64 21.02 -2.22
N LEU A 175 -11.69 20.46 -1.63
CA LEU A 175 -12.73 19.72 -2.36
C LEU A 175 -13.46 20.59 -3.38
N TYR A 176 -13.72 21.85 -3.01
CA TYR A 176 -14.45 22.82 -3.83
C TYR A 176 -13.55 23.89 -4.47
N GLY A 177 -12.24 23.73 -4.40
CA GLY A 177 -11.28 24.53 -5.16
C GLY A 177 -11.05 25.96 -4.66
N ARG A 178 -11.45 26.28 -3.41
CA ARG A 178 -11.05 27.53 -2.72
C ARG A 178 -9.57 27.50 -2.35
N SER A 179 -9.03 26.32 -2.08
CA SER A 179 -7.61 26.04 -1.97
C SER A 179 -7.21 25.01 -3.01
N GLN A 180 -6.00 25.14 -3.55
CA GLN A 180 -5.48 24.25 -4.59
C GLN A 180 -3.97 24.05 -4.40
N ILE A 181 -3.46 22.90 -4.85
CA ILE A 181 -2.02 22.66 -4.90
C ILE A 181 -1.47 23.43 -6.11
N ALA A 182 -0.58 24.39 -5.87
CA ALA A 182 0.00 25.21 -6.92
C ALA A 182 0.83 24.35 -7.89
N ILE A 183 0.54 24.48 -9.18
CA ILE A 183 1.34 23.86 -10.24
C ILE A 183 2.52 24.80 -10.55
N PRO A 184 3.78 24.31 -10.50
CA PRO A 184 4.94 25.12 -10.88
C PRO A 184 4.79 25.68 -12.30
N LYS A 185 4.95 27.00 -12.46
CA LYS A 185 4.88 27.67 -13.77
C LYS A 185 6.00 27.23 -14.70
N GLU A 186 7.17 26.96 -14.13
CA GLU A 186 8.34 26.47 -14.83
C GLU A 186 8.79 25.13 -14.22
N ARG A 187 9.25 24.23 -15.09
CA ARG A 187 9.82 22.94 -14.70
C ARG A 187 11.33 22.99 -14.91
N ARG A 188 12.08 22.32 -14.04
CA ARG A 188 13.53 22.21 -14.19
C ARG A 188 13.85 21.55 -15.54
N ALA A 189 14.72 22.18 -16.32
CA ALA A 189 15.18 21.63 -17.58
C ALA A 189 15.88 20.28 -17.35
N VAL A 190 15.67 19.36 -18.28
CA VAL A 190 16.32 18.05 -18.28
C VAL A 190 17.69 18.19 -18.93
N ASP A 191 18.72 17.77 -18.22
CA ASP A 191 20.09 17.71 -18.71
C ASP A 191 20.34 16.35 -19.37
N SER A 192 20.57 16.34 -20.69
CA SER A 192 20.83 15.11 -21.46
C SER A 192 22.12 14.40 -21.03
N ASP A 193 23.08 15.13 -20.47
CA ASP A 193 24.37 14.59 -20.04
C ASP A 193 24.29 13.98 -18.64
N ARG A 194 23.14 14.12 -17.95
CA ARG A 194 22.93 13.60 -16.60
C ARG A 194 21.73 12.65 -16.54
N MET A 195 21.94 11.47 -17.08
CA MET A 195 20.94 10.40 -17.20
C MET A 195 21.45 9.07 -16.66
N ILE A 196 20.55 8.22 -16.17
CA ILE A 196 20.74 6.77 -16.02
C ILE A 196 19.98 6.10 -17.16
N HIS A 197 20.62 5.15 -17.85
CA HIS A 197 19.97 4.37 -18.89
C HIS A 197 19.96 2.90 -18.50
N ILE A 198 18.77 2.29 -18.45
CA ILE A 198 18.60 0.85 -18.34
C ILE A 198 18.10 0.35 -19.70
N LYS A 199 18.74 -0.70 -20.23
CA LYS A 199 18.29 -1.37 -21.45
C LYS A 199 17.80 -2.78 -21.17
N GLY A 200 16.75 -3.18 -21.87
CA GLY A 200 16.23 -4.55 -21.89
C GLY A 200 15.70 -5.07 -20.56
N ALA A 201 15.13 -4.20 -19.71
CA ALA A 201 14.54 -4.62 -18.45
C ALA A 201 13.37 -5.57 -18.70
N ARG A 202 13.47 -6.81 -18.19
CA ARG A 202 12.53 -7.92 -18.48
C ARG A 202 12.12 -8.71 -17.23
N GLY A 203 12.22 -8.09 -16.06
CA GLY A 203 11.69 -8.65 -14.81
C GLY A 203 10.17 -8.76 -14.82
N ASN A 204 9.63 -9.85 -14.26
CA ASN A 204 8.20 -10.11 -14.15
C ASN A 204 7.47 -9.90 -15.49
N ASN A 205 6.60 -8.89 -15.58
CA ASN A 205 5.80 -8.58 -16.77
C ASN A 205 6.39 -7.46 -17.65
N LEU A 206 7.63 -7.02 -17.39
CA LEU A 206 8.30 -6.02 -18.23
C LEU A 206 8.65 -6.63 -19.59
N LYS A 207 8.31 -5.93 -20.67
CA LYS A 207 8.48 -6.38 -22.06
C LYS A 207 9.74 -5.80 -22.70
N ASN A 208 10.91 -6.21 -22.21
CA ASN A 208 12.21 -5.72 -22.69
C ASN A 208 12.29 -4.18 -22.73
N VAL A 209 12.02 -3.55 -21.59
CA VAL A 209 11.82 -2.11 -21.47
C VAL A 209 13.17 -1.38 -21.36
N ASP A 210 13.35 -0.38 -22.21
CA ASP A 210 14.42 0.61 -22.08
C ASP A 210 13.91 1.82 -21.31
N LEU A 211 14.70 2.31 -20.35
CA LEU A 211 14.36 3.44 -19.50
C LEU A 211 15.53 4.41 -19.39
N SER A 212 15.26 5.68 -19.66
CA SER A 212 16.20 6.77 -19.39
C SER A 212 15.64 7.66 -18.28
N ILE A 213 16.40 7.84 -17.21
CA ILE A 213 16.00 8.65 -16.05
C ILE A 213 16.92 9.87 -15.95
N PRO A 214 16.39 11.09 -16.05
CA PRO A 214 17.16 12.30 -15.80
C PRO A 214 17.47 12.47 -14.32
N LEU A 215 18.71 12.87 -14.04
CA LEU A 215 19.20 13.18 -12.70
C LEU A 215 18.99 14.66 -12.38
N GLY A 216 18.85 14.97 -11.10
CA GLY A 216 18.69 16.35 -10.61
C GLY A 216 17.32 16.97 -10.86
N VAL A 217 16.36 16.24 -11.41
CA VAL A 217 14.96 16.67 -11.61
C VAL A 217 13.98 15.84 -10.78
N PHE A 218 12.75 16.33 -10.62
CA PHE A 218 11.69 15.57 -9.98
C PHE A 218 11.01 14.64 -10.98
N THR A 219 11.40 13.36 -10.98
CA THR A 219 10.87 12.32 -11.88
C THR A 219 9.74 11.56 -11.20
N CYS A 220 8.57 11.50 -11.85
CA CYS A 220 7.44 10.69 -11.41
C CYS A 220 7.28 9.47 -12.32
N VAL A 221 7.15 8.28 -11.73
CA VAL A 221 6.87 7.03 -12.45
C VAL A 221 5.42 6.64 -12.17
N THR A 222 4.56 6.79 -13.18
CA THR A 222 3.12 6.57 -13.08
C THR A 222 2.65 5.38 -13.93
N GLY A 223 1.38 5.02 -13.78
CA GLY A 223 0.72 3.92 -14.49
C GLY A 223 -0.19 3.10 -13.57
N VAL A 224 -1.03 2.26 -14.17
CA VAL A 224 -2.01 1.43 -13.46
C VAL A 224 -1.37 0.37 -12.55
N SER A 225 -2.10 -0.14 -11.57
CA SER A 225 -1.63 -1.22 -10.70
C SER A 225 -1.30 -2.46 -11.54
N GLY A 226 -0.21 -3.16 -11.20
CA GLY A 226 0.30 -4.28 -11.99
C GLY A 226 1.08 -3.90 -13.26
N SER A 227 1.24 -2.62 -13.63
CA SER A 227 1.98 -2.24 -14.86
C SER A 227 3.49 -2.50 -14.83
N GLY A 228 4.05 -2.89 -13.68
CA GLY A 228 5.48 -3.17 -13.52
C GLY A 228 6.31 -2.04 -12.92
N LYS A 229 5.70 -0.94 -12.43
CA LYS A 229 6.41 0.19 -11.79
C LYS A 229 7.38 -0.27 -10.68
N SER A 230 6.88 -1.04 -9.71
CA SER A 230 7.70 -1.54 -8.60
C SER A 230 8.76 -2.53 -9.06
N THR A 231 8.48 -3.31 -10.11
CA THR A 231 9.50 -4.18 -10.74
C THR A 231 10.64 -3.33 -11.29
N LEU A 232 10.30 -2.33 -12.11
CA LEU A 232 11.27 -1.50 -12.81
C LEU A 232 12.10 -0.64 -11.84
N ILE A 233 11.46 0.00 -10.87
CA ILE A 233 12.11 0.93 -9.95
C ILE A 233 12.70 0.20 -8.75
N ASN A 234 11.89 -0.52 -7.99
CA ASN A 234 12.31 -1.05 -6.68
C ASN A 234 13.04 -2.40 -6.79
N GLN A 235 12.78 -3.20 -7.83
CA GLN A 235 13.38 -4.53 -8.01
C GLN A 235 14.48 -4.58 -9.09
N THR A 236 14.59 -3.56 -9.95
CA THR A 236 15.65 -3.43 -10.96
C THR A 236 16.55 -2.23 -10.67
N LEU A 237 16.06 -0.99 -10.82
CA LEU A 237 16.89 0.22 -10.71
C LEU A 237 17.53 0.39 -9.33
N PHE A 238 16.74 0.27 -8.25
CA PHE A 238 17.26 0.46 -6.89
C PHE A 238 18.34 -0.58 -6.52
N PRO A 239 18.14 -1.89 -6.73
CA PRO A 239 19.20 -2.88 -6.55
C PRO A 239 20.46 -2.59 -7.38
N LEU A 240 20.32 -2.13 -8.62
CA LEU A 240 21.47 -1.77 -9.47
C LEU A 240 22.28 -0.61 -8.90
N THR A 241 21.60 0.50 -8.62
CA THR A 241 22.23 1.69 -8.05
C THR A 241 22.82 1.41 -6.67
N HIS A 242 22.11 0.66 -5.83
CA HIS A 242 22.59 0.25 -4.49
C HIS A 242 23.83 -0.64 -4.58
N ASN A 243 23.82 -1.64 -5.46
CA ASN A 243 24.96 -2.55 -5.62
C ASN A 243 26.19 -1.82 -6.16
N TYR A 244 26.02 -0.85 -7.05
CA TYR A 244 27.10 -0.01 -7.55
C TYR A 244 27.68 0.88 -6.45
N VAL A 245 26.83 1.71 -5.83
CA VAL A 245 27.24 2.71 -4.84
C VAL A 245 27.82 2.08 -3.57
N TYR A 246 27.14 1.07 -3.02
CA TYR A 246 27.50 0.48 -1.73
C TYR A 246 28.23 -0.86 -1.85
N ARG A 247 28.61 -1.28 -3.06
CA ARG A 247 29.21 -2.60 -3.33
C ARG A 247 28.36 -3.76 -2.77
N GLY A 248 27.04 -3.57 -2.82
CA GLY A 248 26.05 -4.52 -2.30
C GLY A 248 25.84 -5.73 -3.22
N LYS A 249 25.04 -6.69 -2.75
CA LYS A 249 24.65 -7.91 -3.49
C LYS A 249 23.13 -8.13 -3.50
N ARG A 250 22.35 -7.05 -3.55
CA ARG A 250 20.89 -7.15 -3.68
C ARG A 250 20.55 -7.86 -4.99
N LYS A 251 19.56 -8.75 -4.96
CA LYS A 251 19.07 -9.43 -6.16
C LYS A 251 18.46 -8.40 -7.11
N VAL A 252 18.89 -8.40 -8.36
CA VAL A 252 18.37 -7.55 -9.43
C VAL A 252 17.49 -8.41 -10.34
N MET A 253 16.38 -7.85 -10.81
CA MET A 253 15.59 -8.47 -11.88
C MET A 253 16.32 -8.43 -13.23
N PRO A 254 16.04 -9.36 -14.16
CA PRO A 254 16.71 -9.42 -15.46
C PRO A 254 16.67 -8.10 -16.27
N TYR A 255 17.82 -7.73 -16.83
CA TYR A 255 18.06 -6.58 -17.70
C TYR A 255 19.25 -6.87 -18.63
N ASP A 256 19.48 -6.05 -19.65
CA ASP A 256 20.62 -6.23 -20.58
C ASP A 256 21.83 -5.40 -20.17
N SER A 257 21.66 -4.09 -20.03
CA SER A 257 22.75 -3.19 -19.61
C SER A 257 22.24 -2.01 -18.81
N ILE A 258 23.15 -1.37 -18.07
CA ILE A 258 22.90 -0.12 -17.37
C ILE A 258 24.09 0.82 -17.55
N GLU A 259 23.82 2.09 -17.85
CA GLU A 259 24.80 3.15 -18.09
C GLU A 259 24.47 4.37 -17.19
N GLY A 260 25.48 5.17 -16.84
CA GLY A 260 25.31 6.40 -16.06
C GLY A 260 25.26 6.22 -14.54
N LEU A 261 25.64 5.04 -14.02
CA LEU A 261 25.73 4.78 -12.57
C LEU A 261 26.86 5.58 -11.89
N ASP A 262 27.92 5.89 -12.63
CA ASP A 262 29.06 6.73 -12.22
C ASP A 262 28.65 8.16 -11.85
N ARG A 263 27.43 8.58 -12.22
CA ARG A 263 26.86 9.90 -11.93
C ARG A 263 26.14 9.96 -10.58
N ILE A 264 26.19 8.88 -9.79
CA ILE A 264 25.48 8.72 -8.51
C ILE A 264 26.47 8.36 -7.40
N ASP A 265 26.55 9.23 -6.38
CA ASP A 265 27.40 8.98 -5.21
C ASP A 265 26.66 8.28 -4.07
N LYS A 266 25.33 8.43 -4.01
CA LYS A 266 24.49 7.88 -2.95
C LYS A 266 23.10 7.56 -3.47
N VAL A 267 22.54 6.42 -3.04
CA VAL A 267 21.13 6.09 -3.24
C VAL A 267 20.47 5.78 -1.91
N ILE A 268 19.28 6.33 -1.69
CA ILE A 268 18.48 6.11 -0.48
C ILE A 268 17.10 5.68 -0.93
N ASP A 269 16.66 4.52 -0.44
CA ASP A 269 15.30 4.04 -0.60
C ASP A 269 14.51 4.40 0.65
N ILE A 270 13.40 5.09 0.45
CA ILE A 270 12.45 5.46 1.49
C ILE A 270 11.16 4.73 1.15
N ASP A 271 10.96 3.59 1.81
CA ASP A 271 9.82 2.71 1.55
C ASP A 271 8.69 2.89 2.57
N GLN A 272 7.65 2.07 2.44
CA GLN A 272 6.49 2.06 3.33
C GLN A 272 6.66 1.05 4.48
N SER A 273 7.86 0.52 4.70
CA SER A 273 8.08 -0.41 5.80
C SER A 273 7.92 0.31 7.14
N PRO A 274 7.31 -0.34 8.15
CA PRO A 274 7.12 0.30 9.44
C PRO A 274 8.47 0.64 10.07
N ILE A 275 8.59 1.86 10.59
CA ILE A 275 9.80 2.44 11.21
C ILE A 275 10.39 1.52 12.30
N GLY A 276 9.54 0.78 12.99
CA GLY A 276 9.94 -0.33 13.84
C GLY A 276 8.76 -1.23 14.15
N ARG A 277 9.05 -2.48 14.51
CA ARG A 277 8.04 -3.50 14.88
C ARG A 277 7.92 -3.70 16.39
N THR A 278 8.54 -2.82 17.17
CA THR A 278 8.57 -2.92 18.63
C THR A 278 8.19 -1.58 19.23
N PRO A 279 7.59 -1.54 20.45
CA PRO A 279 7.24 -0.31 21.13
C PRO A 279 8.47 0.57 21.51
N ARG A 280 9.69 0.06 21.27
CA ARG A 280 10.95 0.76 21.53
C ARG A 280 11.39 1.67 20.40
N SER A 281 10.78 1.55 19.22
CA SER A 281 11.05 2.45 18.10
C SER A 281 10.00 3.55 18.08
N ASN A 282 10.45 4.80 18.21
CA ASN A 282 9.61 5.99 18.11
C ASN A 282 10.31 7.05 17.25
N PRO A 283 9.60 8.13 16.84
CA PRO A 283 10.17 9.16 15.98
C PRO A 283 11.49 9.74 16.52
N ALA A 284 11.58 10.00 17.83
CA ALA A 284 12.77 10.59 18.45
C ALA A 284 14.00 9.66 18.39
N THR A 285 13.79 8.34 18.55
CA THR A 285 14.87 7.36 18.37
C THR A 285 15.27 7.18 16.92
N TYR A 286 14.31 7.25 15.99
CA TYR A 286 14.57 7.02 14.57
C TYR A 286 15.43 8.14 13.95
N ILE A 287 15.13 9.39 14.28
CA ILE A 287 15.92 10.55 13.82
C ILE A 287 17.16 10.80 14.71
N LYS A 288 17.45 9.92 15.68
CA LYS A 288 18.51 10.04 16.69
C LYS A 288 18.45 11.28 17.60
N LEU A 289 17.36 12.05 17.57
CA LEU A 289 17.15 13.18 18.48
C LEU A 289 17.23 12.75 19.95
N PHE A 290 16.75 11.56 20.28
CA PHE A 290 16.78 11.08 21.66
C PHE A 290 18.20 10.84 22.18
N ASP A 291 19.21 10.65 21.31
CA ASP A 291 20.60 10.51 21.73
C ASP A 291 21.16 11.83 22.27
N GLU A 292 20.83 12.94 21.61
CA GLU A 292 21.19 14.29 22.05
C GLU A 292 20.48 14.65 23.36
N ILE A 293 19.18 14.34 23.48
CA ILE A 293 18.42 14.54 24.71
C ILE A 293 19.05 13.77 25.87
N ARG A 294 19.39 12.49 25.68
CA ARG A 294 20.06 11.69 26.73
C ARG A 294 21.43 12.25 27.11
N SER A 295 22.16 12.79 26.14
CA SER A 295 23.46 13.43 26.38
C SER A 295 23.30 14.70 27.21
N LEU A 296 22.29 15.52 26.94
CA LEU A 296 21.93 16.68 27.75
C LEU A 296 21.57 16.28 29.20
N PHE A 297 20.74 15.27 29.39
CA PHE A 297 20.35 14.80 30.72
C PHE A 297 21.54 14.28 31.54
N ALA A 298 22.52 13.65 30.88
CA ALA A 298 23.75 13.22 31.54
C ALA A 298 24.63 14.40 32.01
N GLN A 299 24.43 15.61 31.47
CA GLN A 299 25.18 16.80 31.87
C GLN A 299 24.60 17.53 33.10
N LEU A 300 23.38 17.19 33.54
CA LEU A 300 22.77 17.79 34.74
C LEU A 300 23.64 17.58 35.99
N PRO A 301 23.67 18.54 36.93
CA PRO A 301 24.48 18.44 38.16
C PRO A 301 24.22 17.14 38.94
N GLU A 302 22.96 16.77 39.13
CA GLU A 302 22.55 15.55 39.82
C GLU A 302 23.03 14.29 39.11
N SER A 303 22.99 14.30 37.77
CA SER A 303 23.51 13.21 36.95
C SER A 303 25.01 13.06 37.13
N LYS A 304 25.77 14.16 37.13
CA LYS A 304 27.22 14.15 37.36
C LYS A 304 27.57 13.65 38.75
N ILE A 305 26.88 14.13 39.79
CA ILE A 305 27.08 13.67 41.18
C ILE A 305 26.82 12.16 41.31
N ARG A 306 25.81 11.64 40.62
CA ARG A 306 25.45 10.22 40.65
C ARG A 306 26.21 9.35 39.64
N GLY A 307 27.13 9.93 38.87
CA GLY A 307 27.89 9.22 37.83
C GLY A 307 27.03 8.71 36.67
N TYR A 308 25.86 9.30 36.43
CA TYR A 308 24.94 8.90 35.37
C TYR A 308 25.46 9.31 34.00
N LYS A 309 25.55 8.32 33.10
CA LYS A 309 25.92 8.48 31.69
C LYS A 309 24.66 8.47 30.80
N PRO A 310 24.74 8.82 29.51
CA PRO A 310 23.58 8.80 28.61
C PRO A 310 22.84 7.45 28.55
N GLY A 311 23.52 6.34 28.87
CA GLY A 311 22.91 5.02 28.98
C GLY A 311 21.87 4.90 30.10
N ARG A 312 22.01 5.65 31.21
CA ARG A 312 21.04 5.67 32.32
C ARG A 312 19.68 6.25 31.89
N PHE A 313 19.66 7.12 30.90
CA PHE A 313 18.45 7.73 30.34
C PHE A 313 17.91 6.99 29.12
N SER A 314 18.46 5.81 28.82
CA SER A 314 17.96 4.97 27.73
C SER A 314 16.96 3.95 28.27
N PHE A 315 15.75 3.93 27.68
CA PHE A 315 14.78 2.89 27.95
C PHE A 315 15.18 1.53 27.33
N ASN A 316 16.18 1.49 26.44
CA ASN A 316 16.68 0.27 25.83
C ASN A 316 17.78 -0.43 26.65
N VAL A 317 18.40 0.28 27.60
CA VAL A 317 19.57 -0.21 28.35
C VAL A 317 19.19 -0.53 29.80
N LYS A 318 19.67 -1.68 30.30
CA LYS A 318 19.51 -2.06 31.71
C LYS A 318 20.17 -1.05 32.64
N GLY A 319 19.57 -0.86 33.80
CA GLY A 319 20.06 0.05 34.83
C GLY A 319 19.41 1.43 34.78
N GLY A 320 18.81 1.86 33.67
CA GLY A 320 18.05 3.10 33.49
C GLY A 320 16.54 2.93 33.44
N ARG A 321 16.12 1.91 32.69
CA ARG A 321 14.73 1.60 32.38
C ARG A 321 13.96 0.93 33.53
N CYS A 322 12.65 0.87 33.40
CA CYS A 322 11.81 -0.03 34.18
C CYS A 322 12.09 -1.49 33.79
N GLU A 323 12.50 -2.33 34.74
CA GLU A 323 12.79 -3.75 34.46
C GLU A 323 11.52 -4.61 34.31
N THR A 324 10.38 -4.19 34.90
CA THR A 324 9.10 -4.90 34.76
C THR A 324 8.61 -4.95 33.32
N CYS A 325 8.55 -3.80 32.64
CA CYS A 325 8.20 -3.72 31.21
C CYS A 325 9.43 -3.77 30.29
N LYS A 326 10.63 -3.97 30.86
CA LYS A 326 11.92 -3.92 30.15
C LYS A 326 12.06 -2.67 29.26
N GLY A 327 11.57 -1.52 29.74
CA GLY A 327 11.59 -0.23 29.05
C GLY A 327 10.61 -0.07 27.89
N ALA A 328 9.67 -0.99 27.67
CA ALA A 328 8.62 -0.82 26.67
C ALA A 328 7.55 0.20 27.09
N GLY A 329 7.40 0.44 28.41
CA GLY A 329 6.34 1.28 28.97
C GLY A 329 4.97 0.59 29.05
N LEU A 330 4.85 -0.60 28.49
CA LEU A 330 3.62 -1.39 28.36
C LEU A 330 3.93 -2.89 28.37
N GLN A 331 2.94 -3.74 28.64
CA GLN A 331 3.09 -5.19 28.69
C GLN A 331 2.21 -5.84 27.63
N THR A 332 2.82 -6.59 26.72
CA THR A 332 2.09 -7.33 25.71
C THR A 332 1.41 -8.55 26.33
N ILE A 333 0.09 -8.66 26.13
CA ILE A 333 -0.72 -9.82 26.47
C ILE A 333 -0.96 -10.58 25.17
N GLU A 334 -0.42 -11.79 25.09
CA GLU A 334 -0.60 -12.68 23.94
C GLU A 334 -2.04 -13.18 23.88
N MET A 335 -2.65 -13.07 22.71
CA MET A 335 -4.03 -13.49 22.45
C MET A 335 -4.04 -14.61 21.41
N ASN A 336 -4.75 -15.71 21.67
CA ASN A 336 -4.68 -16.91 20.82
C ASN A 336 -5.35 -16.74 19.44
N PHE A 337 -6.43 -15.95 19.36
CA PHE A 337 -7.24 -15.80 18.15
C PHE A 337 -7.52 -14.34 17.77
N LEU A 338 -7.13 -13.41 18.63
CA LEU A 338 -7.24 -11.97 18.41
C LEU A 338 -5.83 -11.38 18.31
N PRO A 339 -5.67 -10.18 17.73
CA PRO A 339 -4.40 -9.48 17.78
C PRO A 339 -3.95 -9.28 19.23
N ASP A 340 -2.64 -9.40 19.47
CA ASP A 340 -2.05 -9.13 20.79
C ASP A 340 -2.42 -7.72 21.28
N VAL A 341 -2.65 -7.61 22.59
CA VAL A 341 -2.98 -6.35 23.24
C VAL A 341 -1.73 -5.81 23.92
N TYR A 342 -1.50 -4.49 23.83
CA TYR A 342 -0.36 -3.78 24.38
C TYR A 342 -0.79 -2.82 25.48
#